data_AF-A0AAE2MPT0-F1
#
_entry.id   AF-A0AAE2MPT0-F1
#
_cell.length_a   1.000
_cell.length_b   1.000
_cell.length_c   1.000
_cell.angle_alpha   90.00
_cell.angle_beta   90.00
_cell.angle_gamma   90.00
#
_symmetry.space_group_name_H-M   'P 1'
#
loop_
_entity.id
_entity.type
_entity.pdbx_description
1 polymer ?
#
loop_
_entity_poly.entity_id
_entity_poly.type
_entity_poly.pdbx_seq_one_letter_code
_entity_poly.pdbx_strand_id
1 'polypeptide(L)'
;MSFEQASLLILLLAMLVLFSLDRFRIEVVSIAGLLAGYALGLYPADRIFTGFASPVVVNVVGILLIVQVLARRLFDSLPARFAATEPSGFQVISGMHRSPASPPSS
;
A
#
# COMPACT_ATOMS: atom_id res chain seq x y z
N MET A 1 -39.20 -11.32 5.27
CA MET A 1 -38.10 -10.85 4.41
C MET A 1 -38.59 -10.90 2.98
N SER A 2 -38.43 -9.83 2.20
CA SER A 2 -38.71 -9.88 0.76
C SER A 2 -37.72 -10.84 0.08
N PHE A 3 -38.13 -11.44 -1.03
CA PHE A 3 -37.28 -12.38 -1.78
C PHE A 3 -35.98 -11.68 -2.23
N GLU A 4 -36.09 -10.43 -2.67
CA GLU A 4 -34.99 -9.56 -3.08
C GLU A 4 -34.01 -9.32 -1.92
N GLN A 5 -34.50 -8.95 -0.73
CA GLN A 5 -33.63 -8.76 0.43
C GLN A 5 -32.93 -10.06 0.86
N ALA A 6 -33.65 -11.20 0.83
CA ALA A 6 -33.08 -12.49 1.17
C ALA A 6 -31.96 -12.86 0.19
N SER A 7 -32.19 -12.70 -1.12
CA SER A 7 -31.20 -12.98 -2.15
C SER A 7 -29.96 -12.07 -2.08
N LEU A 8 -30.14 -10.77 -1.80
CA LEU A 8 -29.03 -9.84 -1.55
C LEU A 8 -28.20 -10.26 -0.33
N LEU A 9 -28.87 -10.65 0.76
CA LEU A 9 -28.19 -11.09 1.97
C LEU A 9 -27.42 -12.40 1.76
N ILE A 10 -28.01 -13.35 1.04
CA ILE A 10 -27.34 -14.60 0.65
C ILE A 10 -26.11 -14.30 -0.22
N LEU A 11 -26.24 -13.42 -1.21
CA LEU A 11 -25.13 -13.02 -2.08
C LEU A 11 -24.00 -12.37 -1.28
N LEU A 12 -24.33 -11.44 -0.38
CA LEU A 12 -23.37 -10.77 0.50
C LEU A 12 -22.62 -11.78 1.37
N LEU A 13 -23.34 -12.71 2.00
CA LEU A 13 -22.77 -13.72 2.88
C LEU A 13 -21.87 -14.69 2.09
N ALA A 14 -22.30 -15.12 0.91
CA ALA A 14 -21.50 -15.93 0.01
C ALA A 14 -20.19 -15.23 -0.40
N MET A 15 -20.26 -13.94 -0.79
CA MET A 15 -19.07 -13.16 -1.13
C MET A 15 -18.13 -12.97 0.06
N LEU A 16 -18.66 -12.71 1.25
CA LEU A 16 -17.86 -12.54 2.46
C LEU A 16 -17.10 -13.83 2.82
N VAL A 17 -17.76 -14.98 2.72
CA VAL A 17 -17.11 -16.29 2.89
C VAL A 17 -16.02 -16.50 1.85
N LEU A 18 -16.31 -16.19 0.57
CA LEU A 18 -15.34 -16.35 -0.51
C LEU A 18 -14.11 -15.46 -0.35
N PHE A 19 -14.29 -14.21 0.10
CA PHE A 19 -13.19 -13.31 0.42
C PHE A 19 -12.37 -13.78 1.63
N SER A 20 -13.04 -14.31 2.66
CA SER A 20 -12.38 -14.78 3.88
C SER A 20 -11.49 -16.01 3.65
N LEU A 21 -11.84 -16.85 2.66
CA LEU A 21 -11.08 -18.06 2.35
C LEU A 21 -9.69 -17.77 1.76
N ASP A 22 -9.42 -16.56 1.27
CA ASP A 22 -8.18 -16.09 0.62
C ASP A 22 -7.63 -16.99 -0.53
N ARG A 23 -8.38 -18.04 -0.88
CA ARG A 23 -7.99 -19.06 -1.86
C ARG A 23 -8.17 -18.58 -3.30
N PHE A 24 -9.10 -17.65 -3.51
CA PHE A 24 -9.42 -17.10 -4.80
C PHE A 24 -8.90 -15.68 -4.90
N ARG A 25 -8.40 -15.31 -6.08
CA ARG A 25 -8.04 -13.93 -6.39
C ARG A 25 -9.24 -13.01 -6.13
N ILE A 26 -9.03 -12.00 -5.29
CA ILE A 26 -10.04 -11.03 -4.87
C ILE A 26 -10.74 -10.39 -6.08
N GLU A 27 -9.99 -10.11 -7.15
CA GLU A 27 -10.53 -9.51 -8.37
C GLU A 27 -11.53 -10.43 -9.07
N VAL A 28 -11.24 -11.74 -9.11
CA VAL A 28 -12.12 -12.75 -9.72
C VAL A 28 -13.39 -12.93 -8.90
N VAL A 29 -13.25 -13.02 -7.56
CA VAL A 29 -14.39 -13.11 -6.64
C VAL A 29 -15.30 -11.90 -6.77
N SER A 30 -14.71 -10.70 -6.88
CA SER A 30 -15.46 -9.45 -7.00
C SER A 30 -16.28 -9.40 -8.29
N ILE A 31 -15.66 -9.74 -9.42
CA ILE A 31 -16.34 -9.76 -10.74
C ILE A 31 -17.43 -10.83 -10.75
N ALA A 32 -17.16 -12.02 -10.20
CA ALA A 32 -18.14 -13.10 -10.12
C ALA A 32 -19.35 -12.73 -9.25
N GLY A 33 -19.11 -12.11 -8.09
CA GLY A 33 -20.18 -11.64 -7.20
C GLY A 33 -21.04 -10.55 -7.85
N LEU A 34 -20.42 -9.63 -8.58
CA LEU A 34 -21.13 -8.61 -9.35
C LEU A 34 -22.00 -9.25 -10.45
N LEU A 35 -21.44 -10.16 -11.25
CA LEU A 35 -22.19 -10.83 -12.32
C LEU A 35 -23.31 -11.71 -11.76
N ALA A 36 -23.09 -12.38 -10.62
CA ALA A 36 -24.11 -13.17 -9.95
C ALA A 36 -25.28 -12.30 -9.48
N GLY A 37 -25.01 -11.13 -8.89
CA GLY A 37 -26.06 -10.18 -8.48
C GLY A 37 -26.89 -9.66 -9.66
N TYR A 38 -26.24 -9.40 -10.80
CA TYR A 38 -26.93 -9.06 -12.04
C TYR A 38 -27.78 -10.22 -12.59
N ALA A 39 -27.22 -11.44 -12.64
CA ALA A 39 -27.92 -12.63 -13.13
C ALA A 39 -29.16 -12.99 -12.26
N LEU A 40 -29.10 -12.69 -10.95
CA LEU A 40 -30.21 -12.84 -10.03
C LEU A 40 -31.26 -11.70 -10.13
N GLY A 41 -31.02 -10.68 -10.96
CA GLY A 41 -31.94 -9.56 -11.18
C GLY A 41 -32.00 -8.58 -9.99
N LEU A 42 -30.98 -8.55 -9.14
CA LEU A 42 -31.00 -7.76 -7.89
C LEU A 42 -30.87 -6.25 -8.11
N TYR A 43 -30.33 -5.86 -9.26
CA TYR A 43 -30.16 -4.46 -9.67
C TYR A 43 -30.02 -4.37 -11.20
N PRO A 44 -30.32 -3.21 -11.80
CA PRO A 44 -30.41 -3.08 -13.25
C PRO A 44 -29.03 -2.94 -13.92
N ALA A 45 -28.94 -3.37 -15.18
CA ALA A 45 -27.71 -3.50 -15.97
C ALA A 45 -26.95 -2.16 -16.12
N ASP A 46 -27.67 -1.06 -16.24
CA ASP A 46 -27.13 0.29 -16.37
C ASP A 46 -26.40 0.77 -15.11
N ARG A 47 -26.65 0.13 -13.95
CA ARG A 47 -26.12 0.56 -12.66
C ARG A 47 -25.13 -0.40 -12.02
N ILE A 48 -24.80 -1.53 -12.66
CA ILE A 48 -23.94 -2.57 -12.05
C ILE A 48 -22.56 -2.02 -11.64
N PHE A 49 -22.02 -1.07 -12.39
CA PHE A 49 -20.69 -0.50 -12.13
C PHE A 49 -20.71 0.79 -11.28
N THR A 50 -21.88 1.28 -10.84
CA THR A 50 -21.99 2.55 -10.12
C THR A 50 -21.17 2.57 -8.82
N GLY A 51 -20.99 1.43 -8.17
CA GLY A 51 -20.13 1.30 -6.98
C GLY A 51 -18.65 1.63 -7.24
N PHE A 52 -18.13 1.33 -8.45
CA PHE A 52 -16.74 1.62 -8.82
C PHE A 52 -16.48 3.12 -9.01
N ALA A 53 -17.49 3.88 -9.46
CA ALA A 53 -17.43 5.33 -9.61
C ALA A 53 -17.76 6.07 -8.31
N SER A 54 -17.89 5.37 -7.18
CA SER A 54 -18.20 6.02 -5.91
C SER A 54 -17.06 6.96 -5.47
N PRO A 55 -17.36 8.12 -4.86
CA PRO A 55 -16.35 9.05 -4.38
C PRO A 55 -15.33 8.40 -3.44
N VAL A 56 -15.76 7.40 -2.66
CA VAL A 56 -14.90 6.65 -1.74
C VAL A 56 -13.84 5.85 -2.51
N VAL A 57 -14.23 5.08 -3.51
CA VAL A 57 -13.29 4.28 -4.31
C VAL A 57 -12.31 5.17 -5.06
N VAL A 58 -12.80 6.26 -5.67
CA VAL A 58 -11.97 7.23 -6.39
C VAL A 58 -10.94 7.88 -5.45
N ASN A 59 -11.34 8.24 -4.23
CA ASN A 59 -10.45 8.79 -3.23
C ASN A 59 -9.37 7.80 -2.78
N VAL A 60 -9.73 6.53 -2.56
CA VAL A 60 -8.76 5.49 -2.19
C VAL A 60 -7.73 5.30 -3.30
N VAL A 61 -8.17 5.20 -4.56
CA VAL A 61 -7.26 5.10 -5.72
C VAL A 61 -6.35 6.33 -5.80
N GLY A 62 -6.90 7.54 -5.62
CA GLY A 62 -6.12 8.77 -5.59
C GLY A 62 -5.05 8.78 -4.50
N ILE A 63 -5.40 8.38 -3.28
CA ILE A 63 -4.47 8.29 -2.16
C ILE A 63 -3.38 7.24 -2.45
N LEU A 64 -3.75 6.06 -2.94
CA LEU A 64 -2.79 5.01 -3.31
C LEU A 64 -1.79 5.51 -4.35
N LEU A 65 -2.24 6.23 -5.38
CA LEU A 65 -1.37 6.82 -6.40
C LEU A 65 -0.43 7.87 -5.80
N ILE A 66 -0.94 8.78 -4.96
CA ILE A 66 -0.11 9.80 -4.29
C ILE A 66 0.95 9.14 -3.41
N VAL A 67 0.57 8.15 -2.60
CA VAL A 67 1.49 7.40 -1.73
C VAL A 67 2.54 6.68 -2.57
N GLN A 68 2.15 6.05 -3.67
CA GLN A 68 3.09 5.33 -4.55
C GLN A 68 4.13 6.28 -5.17
N VAL A 69 3.70 7.44 -5.67
CA VAL A 69 4.61 8.45 -6.26
C VAL A 69 5.52 9.06 -5.19
N LEU A 70 4.95 9.40 -4.03
CA LEU A 70 5.71 9.97 -2.93
C LEU A 70 6.74 8.98 -2.39
N ALA A 71 6.33 7.73 -2.16
CA ALA A 71 7.22 6.66 -1.70
C ALA A 71 8.40 6.50 -2.67
N ARG A 72 8.15 6.45 -3.98
CA ARG A 72 9.21 6.35 -5.00
C ARG A 72 10.25 7.48 -4.88
N ARG A 73 9.81 8.74 -4.77
CA ARG A 73 10.68 9.91 -4.61
C ARG A 73 11.42 9.94 -3.27
N LEU A 74 10.78 9.48 -2.20
CA LEU A 74 11.34 9.50 -0.86
C LEU A 74 12.44 8.45 -0.72
N PHE A 75 12.25 7.24 -1.26
CA PHE A 75 13.28 6.20 -1.25
C PHE A 75 14.55 6.61 -2.02
N ASP A 76 14.42 7.38 -3.09
CA ASP A 76 15.58 7.86 -3.86
C ASP A 76 16.35 8.99 -3.14
N SER A 77 15.68 9.78 -2.28
CA SER A 77 16.26 10.99 -1.69
C SER A 77 16.65 10.87 -0.22
N LEU A 78 16.02 9.97 0.56
CA LEU A 78 16.39 9.75 1.97
C LEU A 78 17.81 9.25 2.18
N PRO A 79 18.34 8.28 1.39
CA PRO A 79 19.70 7.79 1.60
C PRO A 79 20.75 8.90 1.50
N ALA A 80 20.57 9.82 0.55
CA ALA A 80 21.48 10.96 0.35
C ALA A 80 21.46 11.95 1.52
N ARG A 81 20.32 12.14 2.18
CA ARG A 81 20.19 13.07 3.32
C ARG A 81 20.76 12.48 4.60
N PHE A 82 20.65 11.17 4.80
CA PHE A 82 21.25 10.50 5.96
C PHE A 82 22.76 10.29 5.80
N ALA A 83 23.25 10.01 4.59
CA ALA A 83 24.69 9.89 4.31
C ALA A 83 25.46 11.21 4.46
N ALA A 84 24.79 12.37 4.29
CA ALA A 84 25.42 13.68 4.51
C ALA A 84 25.67 14.00 6.01
N THR A 85 25.22 13.14 6.93
CA THR A 85 25.47 13.26 8.38
C THR A 85 26.56 12.29 8.81
N GLU A 86 27.66 12.17 8.06
CA GLU A 86 28.86 11.47 8.55
C GLU A 86 29.52 12.35 9.63
N PRO A 87 29.67 11.88 10.88
CA PRO A 87 30.26 12.66 11.95
C PRO A 87 31.78 12.74 11.72
N SER A 88 32.22 13.85 11.12
CA SER A 88 33.64 14.26 10.96
C SER A 88 34.46 14.28 12.27
N GLY A 89 33.83 14.03 13.43
CA GLY A 89 34.48 14.02 14.74
C GLY A 89 35.36 12.80 15.02
N PHE A 90 35.17 11.66 14.36
CA PHE A 90 35.96 10.45 14.64
C PHE A 90 37.38 10.49 14.03
N GLN A 91 37.59 11.31 13.00
CA GLN A 91 38.90 11.50 12.37
C GLN A 91 39.87 12.35 13.21
N VAL A 92 39.35 13.21 14.09
CA VAL A 92 40.18 14.07 14.95
C VAL A 92 40.83 13.27 16.09
N ILE A 93 40.14 12.25 16.61
CA ILE A 93 40.63 11.42 17.73
C ILE A 93 41.71 10.43 17.26
N SER A 94 41.63 9.97 16.01
CA SER A 94 42.62 9.06 15.41
C SER A 94 43.90 9.76 14.94
N GLY A 95 43.88 11.08 14.74
CA GLY A 95 45.05 11.88 14.38
C GLY A 95 46.02 12.17 15.54
N MET A 96 45.58 12.06 16.80
CA MET A 96 46.37 12.45 17.96
C MET A 96 47.43 11.41 18.40
N HIS A 97 47.41 10.19 17.84
CA HIS A 97 48.35 9.12 18.19
C HIS A 97 49.66 9.13 17.36
N ARG A 98 49.86 10.06 16.42
CA ARG A 98 51.14 10.21 15.69
C ARG A 98 51.91 11.44 16.18
N SER A 99 52.39 11.41 17.42
CA SER A 99 53.50 12.27 17.83
C SER A 99 54.80 11.45 17.80
N PRO A 100 55.69 11.64 16.81
CA PRO A 100 56.98 10.96 16.80
C PRO A 100 57.89 11.58 17.86
N ALA A 101 58.28 10.76 18.84
CA ALA A 101 59.32 11.07 19.79
C ALA A 101 60.63 11.41 19.04
N SER A 102 61.14 12.62 19.25
CA SER A 102 62.46 13.06 18.80
C SER A 102 63.56 12.47 19.70
N PRO A 103 64.59 11.81 19.14
CA PRO A 103 65.72 11.26 19.91
C PRO A 103 66.74 12.35 20.31
N PRO A 104 67.63 12.05 21.29
CA PRO A 104 68.31 13.06 22.11
C PRO A 104 69.48 13.76 21.41
N SER A 105 69.64 15.06 21.71
CA SER A 105 70.83 15.83 21.35
C SER A 105 71.97 15.56 22.33
N SER A 106 73.04 14.95 21.80
CA SER A 106 74.49 15.08 22.11
C SER A 106 74.92 15.30 23.55
#